data_AF-A0A955I608-F1
#
_entry.id   AF-A0A955I608-F1
#
_cell.length_a   1.000
_cell.length_b   1.000
_cell.length_c   1.000
_cell.angle_alpha   90.00
_cell.angle_beta   90.00
_cell.angle_gamma   90.00
#
_symmetry.space_group_name_H-M   'P 1'
#
loop_
_entity.id
_entity.type
_entity.pdbx_description
1 polymer ?
#
loop_
_entity_poly.entity_id
_entity_poly.type
_entity_poly.pdbx_seq_one_letter_code
_entity_poly.pdbx_strand_id
1 'polypeptide(L)'
;MSDDKELTHKLLERYDAPIAKTLYIHDHEFQQFDWAKLTEFHFPVIIKPIDEAHGNGVCMNIVSISELQKKLESSFADYTKMIIQEQISGDECRVLVVL
;
A
#
# COMPACT_ATOMS: atom_id res chain seq x y z
N MET A 1 -13.63 20.60 25.21
CA MET A 1 -14.67 19.67 25.67
C MET A 1 -15.66 19.54 24.52
N SER A 2 -15.65 18.55 23.64
CA SER A 2 -15.12 17.19 23.60
C SER A 2 -14.81 16.93 22.10
N ASP A 3 -13.61 16.48 21.76
CA ASP A 3 -13.38 15.15 21.18
C ASP A 3 -14.50 14.62 20.27
N ASP A 4 -14.51 15.07 19.02
CA ASP A 4 -15.21 14.37 17.92
C ASP A 4 -14.23 13.77 16.90
N LYS A 5 -13.00 13.48 17.35
CA LYS A 5 -12.06 12.63 16.58
C LYS A 5 -12.44 11.15 16.62
N GLU A 6 -13.31 10.73 17.55
CA GLU A 6 -13.82 9.35 17.60
C GLU A 6 -14.95 9.08 16.59
N LEU A 7 -15.72 10.10 16.18
CA LEU A 7 -16.83 9.92 15.23
C LEU A 7 -16.35 9.78 13.78
N THR A 8 -15.23 10.41 13.41
CA THR A 8 -14.68 10.33 12.05
C THR A 8 -14.22 8.91 11.70
N HIS A 9 -13.71 8.16 12.69
CA HIS A 9 -13.30 6.77 12.47
C HIS A 9 -14.48 5.81 12.28
N LYS A 10 -15.62 6.04 12.95
CA LYS A 10 -16.83 5.22 12.78
C LYS A 10 -17.65 5.55 11.53
N LEU A 11 -17.43 6.71 10.90
CA LEU A 11 -18.17 7.10 9.70
C LEU A 11 -17.63 6.43 8.43
N LEU A 12 -16.32 6.15 8.38
CA LEU A 12 -15.66 5.54 7.21
C LEU A 12 -15.70 4.00 7.21
N GLU A 13 -16.01 3.35 8.34
CA GLU A 13 -16.36 1.93 8.36
C GLU A 13 -17.74 1.63 7.75
N ARG A 14 -18.57 2.66 7.52
CA ARG A 14 -19.98 2.50 7.10
C ARG A 14 -20.18 2.58 5.57
N TYR A 15 -19.13 2.84 4.80
CA TYR A 15 -19.18 2.71 3.35
C TYR A 15 -18.42 1.46 2.95
N ASP A 16 -19.10 0.58 2.22
CA ASP A 16 -18.64 -0.61 1.50
C ASP A 16 -17.56 -0.28 0.44
N ALA A 17 -16.65 0.63 0.77
CA ALA A 17 -15.52 0.99 -0.07
C ALA A 17 -14.52 -0.17 0.03
N PRO A 18 -14.19 -0.85 -1.08
CA PRO A 18 -13.18 -1.88 -1.08
C PRO A 18 -11.83 -1.23 -0.77
N ILE A 19 -11.45 -1.20 0.51
CA ILE A 19 -10.11 -0.77 0.91
C ILE A 19 -9.16 -1.87 0.44
N ALA A 20 -8.30 -1.56 -0.53
CA ALA A 20 -7.25 -2.48 -0.98
C ALA A 20 -6.43 -2.94 0.22
N LYS A 21 -6.27 -4.26 0.35
CA LYS A 21 -5.42 -4.80 1.40
C LYS A 21 -4.02 -4.22 1.25
N THR A 22 -3.47 -3.72 2.36
CA THR A 22 -2.23 -2.94 2.37
C THR A 22 -1.28 -3.48 3.42
N LEU A 23 0.00 -3.61 3.06
CA LEU A 23 1.08 -4.00 3.95
C LEU A 23 2.25 -3.02 3.83
N TYR A 24 2.90 -2.73 4.94
CA TYR A 24 4.07 -1.86 5.01
C TYR A 24 5.32 -2.69 5.27
N ILE A 25 6.43 -2.31 4.65
CA ILE A 25 7.71 -3.00 4.81
C ILE A 25 8.86 -2.00 4.80
N HIS A 26 9.77 -2.15 5.75
CA HIS A 26 11.02 -1.40 5.80
C HIS A 26 12.17 -2.21 5.18
N ASP A 27 13.17 -1.52 4.65
CA ASP A 27 14.38 -2.14 4.07
C ASP A 27 15.05 -3.12 5.05
N HIS A 28 15.25 -2.70 6.30
CA HIS A 28 15.86 -3.54 7.33
C HIS A 28 15.06 -4.80 7.69
N GLU A 29 13.77 -4.86 7.37
CA GLU A 29 12.91 -6.02 7.59
C GLU A 29 12.86 -6.94 6.37
N PHE A 30 13.29 -6.48 5.19
CA PHE A 30 13.08 -7.17 3.92
C PHE A 30 13.68 -8.58 3.88
N GLN A 31 14.89 -8.74 4.42
CA GLN A 31 15.59 -10.04 4.45
C GLN A 31 14.91 -11.07 5.36
N GLN A 32 14.15 -10.61 6.35
CA GLN A 32 13.43 -11.46 7.31
C GLN A 32 11.92 -11.40 7.10
N PHE A 33 11.48 -10.84 5.97
CA PHE A 33 10.08 -10.61 5.70
C PHE A 33 9.32 -11.93 5.60
N ASP A 34 8.27 -12.05 6.40
CA ASP A 34 7.38 -13.21 6.36
C ASP A 34 6.43 -13.11 5.17
N TRP A 35 6.80 -13.74 4.07
CA TRP A 35 6.02 -13.81 2.84
C TRP A 35 4.65 -14.50 3.01
N ALA A 36 4.43 -15.25 4.10
CA ALA A 36 3.12 -15.83 4.41
C ALA A 36 2.06 -14.75 4.66
N LYS A 37 2.47 -13.52 5.03
CA LYS A 37 1.56 -12.36 5.17
C LYS A 37 0.85 -11.99 3.86
N LEU A 38 1.37 -12.42 2.71
CA LEU A 38 0.77 -12.18 1.39
C LEU A 38 -0.22 -13.28 0.95
N THR A 39 -0.43 -14.32 1.75
CA THR A 39 -1.37 -15.40 1.41
C THR A 39 -2.81 -14.91 1.24
N GLU A 40 -3.16 -13.83 1.92
CA GLU A 40 -4.49 -13.23 1.86
C GLU A 40 -4.57 -12.04 0.89
N PHE A 41 -3.55 -11.81 0.07
CA PHE A 41 -3.54 -10.78 -0.98
C PHE A 41 -3.94 -11.39 -2.32
N HIS A 42 -4.75 -10.66 -3.08
CA HIS A 42 -5.06 -10.95 -4.47
C HIS A 42 -4.06 -10.24 -5.39
N PHE A 43 -3.49 -11.01 -6.32
CA PHE A 43 -2.65 -10.48 -7.38
C PHE A 43 -3.52 -10.02 -8.58
N PRO A 44 -3.11 -8.98 -9.33
CA PRO A 44 -1.84 -8.27 -9.20
C PRO A 44 -1.80 -7.32 -8.00
N VAL A 45 -0.59 -7.10 -7.50
CA VAL A 45 -0.30 -6.11 -6.46
C VAL A 45 0.54 -4.96 -7.04
N ILE A 46 0.56 -3.85 -6.32
CA ILE A 46 1.42 -2.70 -6.57
C ILE A 46 2.39 -2.50 -5.40
N ILE A 47 3.55 -1.93 -5.67
CA ILE A 47 4.42 -1.36 -4.64
C ILE A 47 4.66 0.13 -4.87
N LYS A 48 4.80 0.88 -3.79
CA LYS A 48 5.14 2.31 -3.84
C LYS A 48 5.91 2.76 -2.59
N PRO A 49 6.84 3.72 -2.71
CA PRO A 49 7.46 4.33 -1.55
C PRO A 49 6.44 5.15 -0.74
N ILE A 50 6.61 5.20 0.59
CA ILE A 50 5.71 5.96 1.48
C ILE A 50 5.89 7.47 1.30
N ASP A 51 7.13 7.92 1.19
CA ASP A 51 7.49 9.34 1.33
C ASP A 51 7.42 10.12 0.00
N GLU A 52 6.93 9.50 -1.08
CA GLU A 52 6.82 10.11 -2.41
C GLU A 52 5.37 10.44 -2.79
N ALA A 53 5.09 11.73 -2.96
CA ALA A 53 3.75 12.22 -3.29
C ALA A 53 3.43 12.26 -4.81
N HIS A 54 4.43 12.12 -5.69
CA HIS A 54 4.28 12.39 -7.13
C HIS A 54 4.15 11.14 -8.02
N GLY A 55 4.01 9.94 -7.44
CA GLY A 55 3.91 8.68 -8.21
C GLY A 55 5.26 8.16 -8.70
N ASN A 56 6.38 8.73 -8.23
CA ASN A 56 7.72 8.19 -8.47
C ASN A 56 7.90 6.88 -7.70
N GLY A 57 8.55 5.90 -8.32
CA GLY A 57 8.83 4.60 -7.68
C GLY A 57 7.63 3.66 -7.57
N VAL A 58 6.49 3.98 -8.20
CA VAL A 58 5.34 3.07 -8.26
C VAL A 58 5.60 1.95 -9.26
N CYS A 59 5.54 0.71 -8.80
CA CYS A 59 5.53 -0.47 -9.66
C CYS A 59 4.16 -1.15 -9.57
N MET A 60 3.57 -1.43 -10.73
CA MET A 60 2.24 -2.06 -10.86
C MET A 60 2.33 -3.39 -11.61
N ASN A 61 1.20 -4.10 -11.68
CA ASN A 61 1.05 -5.37 -12.38
C ASN A 61 2.02 -6.45 -11.91
N ILE A 62 2.37 -6.45 -10.63
CA ILE A 62 3.20 -7.50 -10.05
C ILE A 62 2.27 -8.69 -9.83
N VAL A 63 2.52 -9.81 -10.52
CA VAL A 63 1.59 -10.96 -10.56
C VAL A 63 2.06 -12.15 -9.74
N SER A 64 3.25 -12.07 -9.13
CA SER A 64 3.81 -13.16 -8.32
C SER A 64 4.67 -12.66 -7.17
N ILE A 65 4.83 -13.50 -6.13
CA ILE A 65 5.71 -13.22 -5.00
C ILE A 65 7.18 -13.08 -5.44
N SER A 66 7.64 -13.90 -6.39
CA SER A 66 9.03 -13.82 -6.88
C SER A 66 9.31 -12.49 -7.58
N GLU A 67 8.36 -12.00 -8.39
CA GLU A 67 8.47 -10.70 -9.02
C GLU A 67 8.43 -9.56 -7.98
N LEU A 68 7.51 -9.66 -7.01
CA LEU A 68 7.40 -8.71 -5.91
C LEU A 68 8.71 -8.58 -5.13
N GLN A 69 9.36 -9.71 -4.81
CA GLN A 69 10.65 -9.72 -4.14
C GLN A 69 11.73 -8.97 -4.93
N LYS A 70 11.87 -9.26 -6.23
CA LYS A 70 12.86 -8.56 -7.10
C LYS A 70 12.59 -7.06 -7.19
N LYS A 71 11.31 -6.67 -7.28
CA LYS A 71 10.90 -5.28 -7.36
C LYS A 71 11.15 -4.53 -6.05
N LEU A 72 10.87 -5.15 -4.91
CA LEU A 72 11.20 -4.60 -3.59
C LEU A 72 12.71 -4.46 -3.40
N GLU A 73 13.48 -5.49 -3.73
CA GLU A 73 14.96 -5.46 -3.66
C GLU A 73 15.54 -4.29 -4.47
N SER A 74 15.04 -4.09 -5.70
CA SER A 74 15.45 -2.97 -6.54
C SER A 74 15.00 -1.61 -5.96
N SER A 75 13.83 -1.55 -5.36
CA SER A 75 13.27 -0.31 -4.79
C SER A 75 14.00 0.11 -3.51
N PHE A 76 14.48 -0.84 -2.72
CA PHE A 76 15.22 -0.54 -1.49
C PHE A 76 16.62 0.05 -1.74
N ALA A 77 17.09 0.09 -2.99
CA ALA A 77 18.27 0.87 -3.36
C ALA A 77 18.05 2.38 -3.18
N ASP A 78 16.82 2.86 -3.40
CA ASP A 78 16.48 4.29 -3.41
C ASP A 78 15.55 4.69 -2.25
N TYR A 79 14.83 3.73 -1.66
CA TYR A 79 13.79 3.98 -0.66
C TYR A 79 14.00 3.14 0.59
N THR A 80 13.65 3.66 1.77
CA THR A 80 13.79 2.91 3.04
C THR A 80 12.48 2.26 3.51
N LYS A 81 11.36 2.65 2.90
CA LYS A 81 10.01 2.21 3.26
C LYS A 81 9.14 2.07 2.02
N MET A 82 8.51 0.92 1.89
CA MET A 82 7.63 0.59 0.78
C MET A 82 6.27 0.12 1.31
N ILE A 83 5.25 0.29 0.48
CA ILE A 83 3.90 -0.23 0.69
C ILE A 83 3.62 -1.25 -0.40
N ILE A 84 3.00 -2.37 -0.03
CA ILE A 84 2.44 -3.39 -0.93
C ILE A 84 0.91 -3.27 -0.86
N GLN A 85 0.23 -3.12 -1.99
CA GLN A 85 -1.24 -3.04 -2.02
C GLN A 85 -1.82 -3.91 -3.13
N GLU A 86 -3.01 -4.46 -2.93
CA GLU A 86 -3.78 -5.06 -4.03
C GLU A 86 -4.06 -4.00 -5.09
N GLN A 87 -3.89 -4.38 -6.37
CA GLN A 87 -4.17 -3.47 -7.46
C GLN A 87 -5.67 -3.43 -7.72
N ILE A 88 -6.30 -2.32 -7.34
CA ILE A 88 -7.70 -2.07 -7.71
C ILE A 88 -7.74 -1.62 -9.17
N SER A 89 -8.53 -2.33 -9.98
CA SER A 89 -8.84 -1.91 -11.34
C SER A 89 -10.08 -1.00 -11.31
N GLY A 90 -9.96 0.23 -11.82
CA GLY A 90 -11.04 1.21 -11.84
C GLY A 90 -10.54 2.62 -12.11
N ASP A 91 -11.44 3.58 -12.24
CA ASP A 91 -11.09 4.99 -12.42
C ASP A 91 -10.39 5.54 -11.15
N GLU A 92 -9.21 6.12 -11.32
CA GLU A 92 -8.44 6.75 -10.24
C GLU A 92 -9.13 8.05 -9.81
N CYS A 93 -9.97 8.01 -8.78
CA CYS A 93 -10.54 9.20 -8.17
C CYS A 93 -9.54 9.81 -7.17
N ARG A 94 -8.91 10.93 -7.53
CA ARG A 94 -8.16 11.77 -6.58
C ARG A 94 -9.09 12.76 -5.90
N VAL A 95 -9.37 12.54 -4.62
CA VAL A 95 -10.12 13.51 -3.81
C VAL A 95 -9.12 14.44 -3.12
N LEU A 96 -9.05 15.68 -3.59
CA LEU A 96 -8.34 16.75 -2.90
C LEU A 96 -9.28 17.35 -1.86
N VAL A 97 -8.97 17.16 -0.57
CA VAL A 97 -9.67 17.86 0.52
C VAL A 97 -8.96 19.18 0.78
N VAL A 98 -9.66 20.30 0.54
CA VAL A 98 -9.20 21.63 0.92
C VAL A 98 -10.04 22.06 2.13
N LEU A 99 -9.38 22.32 3.25
CA LEU A 99 -10.00 22.87 4.48
C LEU A 99 -10.02 24.40 4.44
#